data_AF-A0A2P5M0W2-F1
#
_entry.id   AF-A0A2P5M0W2-F1
#
_cell.length_a   1.000
_cell.length_b   1.000
_cell.length_c   1.000
_cell.angle_alpha   90.00
_cell.angle_beta   90.00
_cell.angle_gamma   90.00
#
_symmetry.space_group_name_H-M   'P 1'
#
loop_
_entity.id
_entity.type
_entity.pdbx_description
1 polymer ?
#
loop_
_entity_poly.entity_id
_entity_poly.type
_entity_poly.pdbx_seq_one_letter_code
_entity_poly.pdbx_strand_id
1 'polypeptide(L)'
;MKDLNKVLLGSLAGAGLMLFSTNVLAETLSQALDLSGHWVGFLCIGIFAIAYLFVVLEEVLELRKSKPMMLAAALIWVAIALVYKDQGLSSVAETAIRHDVLDYGELLLFLIVSIAYINAMEERRVFDSLRAWLVNQGLNYRQLFWVTGILAFFISSVSNNMTTAMLMCAVVMAVGKDNPKFVGVSCVNTVVAA
;
A
#
# COMPACT_ATOMS: atom_id res chain seq x y z
N MET A 1 -18.64 -31.14 40.68
CA MET A 1 -17.67 -30.99 39.58
C MET A 1 -18.20 -31.44 38.20
N LYS A 2 -19.08 -32.45 38.09
CA LYS A 2 -19.60 -32.91 36.79
C LYS A 2 -20.59 -31.93 36.12
N ASP A 3 -21.35 -31.15 36.89
CA ASP A 3 -22.37 -30.24 36.33
C ASP A 3 -21.78 -28.90 35.83
N LEU A 4 -20.68 -28.44 36.44
CA LEU A 4 -19.98 -27.22 36.01
C LEU A 4 -19.37 -27.38 34.61
N ASN A 5 -18.89 -28.58 34.28
CA ASN A 5 -18.30 -28.88 32.98
C ASN A 5 -19.35 -28.97 31.86
N LYS A 6 -20.60 -29.34 32.18
CA LYS A 6 -21.71 -29.36 31.21
C LYS A 6 -22.21 -27.96 30.87
N VAL A 7 -22.25 -27.05 31.84
CA VAL A 7 -22.61 -25.63 31.62
C VAL A 7 -21.51 -24.91 30.83
N LEU A 8 -20.23 -25.18 31.14
CA LEU A 8 -19.09 -24.65 30.37
C LEU A 8 -19.05 -25.21 28.95
N LEU A 9 -19.30 -26.50 28.73
CA LEU A 9 -19.41 -27.05 27.37
C LEU A 9 -20.61 -26.48 26.61
N GLY A 10 -21.75 -26.25 27.28
CA GLY A 10 -22.94 -25.66 26.69
C GLY A 10 -22.73 -24.20 26.28
N SER A 11 -22.01 -23.40 27.09
CA SER A 11 -21.69 -22.01 26.74
C SER A 11 -20.60 -21.91 25.67
N LEU A 12 -19.66 -22.86 25.61
CA LEU A 12 -18.66 -22.98 24.53
C LEU A 12 -19.31 -23.39 23.20
N ALA A 13 -20.29 -24.29 23.21
CA ALA A 13 -21.07 -24.65 22.03
C ALA A 13 -21.97 -23.51 21.55
N GLY A 14 -22.58 -22.76 22.48
CA GLY A 14 -23.36 -21.55 22.16
C GLY A 14 -22.51 -20.40 21.64
N ALA A 15 -21.30 -20.19 22.18
CA ALA A 15 -20.35 -19.20 21.70
C ALA A 15 -19.76 -19.57 20.34
N GLY A 16 -19.54 -20.86 20.06
CA GLY A 16 -19.10 -21.34 18.75
C GLY A 16 -20.12 -21.06 17.63
N LEU A 17 -21.41 -21.08 17.95
CA LEU A 17 -22.49 -20.71 17.02
C LEU A 17 -22.65 -19.20 16.80
N MET A 18 -22.15 -18.36 17.72
CA MET A 18 -22.14 -16.90 17.56
C MET A 18 -20.89 -16.36 16.85
N LEU A 19 -19.89 -17.20 16.58
CA LEU A 19 -18.73 -16.86 15.76
C LEU A 19 -18.96 -17.07 14.25
N PHE A 20 -20.04 -17.76 13.88
CA PHE A 20 -20.49 -17.79 12.49
C PHE A 20 -21.38 -16.59 12.22
N SER A 21 -20.74 -15.50 11.79
CA SER A 21 -21.40 -14.35 11.20
C SER A 21 -22.45 -14.82 10.19
N THR A 22 -23.73 -14.59 10.48
CA THR A 22 -24.86 -14.90 9.59
C THR A 22 -24.87 -14.05 8.32
N ASN A 23 -23.89 -13.16 8.14
CA ASN A 23 -23.74 -12.34 6.94
C ASN A 23 -23.22 -13.13 5.73
N VAL A 24 -22.83 -14.39 5.89
CA VAL A 24 -22.41 -15.27 4.77
C VAL A 24 -23.60 -15.70 3.90
N LEU A 25 -24.85 -15.60 4.39
CA LEU A 25 -26.05 -16.04 3.65
C LEU A 25 -26.82 -14.89 2.96
N ALA A 26 -26.29 -13.67 2.99
CA ALA A 26 -26.87 -12.52 2.33
C ALA A 26 -25.91 -11.92 1.29
N GLU A 27 -25.25 -12.76 0.52
CA GLU A 27 -24.71 -12.31 -0.76
C GLU A 27 -25.89 -12.28 -1.74
N THR A 28 -26.57 -11.13 -1.80
CA THR A 28 -27.37 -10.78 -2.97
C THR A 28 -26.42 -10.86 -4.16
N LEU A 29 -26.52 -11.94 -4.92
CA LEU A 29 -25.90 -12.15 -6.22
C LEU A 29 -26.05 -10.87 -7.04
N SER A 30 -25.03 -10.01 -6.96
CA SER A 30 -24.68 -9.18 -8.10
C SER A 30 -24.45 -10.21 -9.19
N GLN A 31 -25.31 -10.21 -10.20
CA GLN A 31 -25.27 -11.12 -11.34
C GLN A 31 -24.06 -10.73 -12.20
N ALA A 32 -22.87 -10.83 -11.61
CA ALA A 32 -21.60 -10.61 -12.25
C ALA A 32 -21.36 -11.82 -13.14
N LEU A 33 -21.20 -11.56 -14.42
CA LEU A 33 -20.82 -12.59 -15.37
C LEU A 33 -19.45 -13.14 -15.01
N ASP A 34 -19.38 -14.44 -14.81
CA ASP A 34 -18.11 -15.12 -14.69
C ASP A 34 -17.44 -15.18 -16.07
N LEU A 35 -16.49 -14.26 -16.29
CA LEU A 35 -15.68 -14.17 -17.49
C LEU A 35 -14.29 -14.77 -17.31
N SER A 36 -14.03 -15.48 -16.20
CA SER A 36 -12.72 -16.05 -15.90
C SER A 36 -12.26 -17.08 -16.93
N GLY A 37 -13.17 -17.95 -17.40
CA GLY A 37 -12.94 -18.92 -18.46
C GLY A 37 -13.19 -18.39 -19.88
N HIS A 38 -13.58 -17.11 -20.01
CA HIS A 38 -13.93 -16.52 -21.29
C HIS A 38 -12.70 -15.99 -22.03
N TRP A 39 -12.75 -15.95 -23.36
CA TRP A 39 -11.63 -15.45 -24.18
C TRP A 39 -11.22 -14.01 -23.83
N VAL A 40 -12.19 -13.18 -23.40
CA VAL A 40 -11.93 -11.81 -22.92
C VAL A 40 -11.11 -11.81 -21.63
N GLY A 41 -11.34 -12.75 -20.71
CA GLY A 41 -10.53 -12.88 -19.50
C GLY A 41 -9.05 -13.15 -19.82
N PHE A 42 -8.79 -14.08 -20.74
CA PHE A 42 -7.43 -14.35 -21.21
C PHE A 42 -6.80 -13.16 -21.94
N LEU A 43 -7.60 -12.42 -22.74
CA LEU A 43 -7.16 -11.18 -23.37
C LEU A 43 -6.77 -10.11 -22.35
N CYS A 44 -7.56 -9.93 -21.28
CA CYS A 44 -7.25 -8.99 -20.21
C CYS A 44 -5.92 -9.34 -19.51
N ILE A 45 -5.69 -10.62 -19.22
CA ILE A 45 -4.40 -11.10 -18.66
C ILE A 45 -3.25 -10.82 -19.62
N GLY A 46 -3.45 -11.05 -20.93
CA GLY A 46 -2.45 -10.74 -21.95
C GLY A 46 -2.10 -9.25 -21.99
N ILE A 47 -3.11 -8.37 -22.00
CA ILE A 47 -2.91 -6.92 -21.95
C ILE A 47 -2.17 -6.51 -20.67
N PHE A 48 -2.56 -7.06 -19.52
CA PHE A 48 -1.92 -6.79 -18.24
C PHE A 48 -0.44 -7.22 -18.25
N ALA A 49 -0.13 -8.42 -18.74
CA ALA A 49 1.24 -8.93 -18.80
C ALA A 49 2.12 -8.08 -19.73
N ILE A 50 1.61 -7.68 -20.90
CA ILE A 50 2.31 -6.79 -21.83
C ILE A 50 2.56 -5.42 -21.19
N ALA A 51 1.55 -4.84 -20.53
CA ALA A 51 1.68 -3.57 -19.85
C ALA A 51 2.71 -3.62 -18.71
N TYR A 52 2.70 -4.71 -17.93
CA TYR A 52 3.68 -4.93 -16.88
C TYR A 52 5.10 -5.04 -17.43
N LEU A 53 5.28 -5.74 -18.56
CA LEU A 53 6.58 -5.79 -19.24
C LEU A 53 7.04 -4.37 -19.65
N PHE A 54 6.15 -3.54 -20.19
CA PHE A 54 6.48 -2.14 -20.51
C PHE A 54 6.88 -1.31 -19.28
N VAL A 55 6.28 -1.57 -18.11
CA VAL A 55 6.65 -0.89 -16.86
C VAL A 55 8.06 -1.27 -16.42
N VAL A 56 8.44 -2.55 -16.55
CA VAL A 56 9.79 -3.02 -16.20
C VAL A 56 10.83 -2.52 -17.21
N LEU A 57 10.47 -2.47 -18.49
CA LEU A 57 11.34 -1.98 -19.57
C LEU A 57 11.43 -0.44 -19.66
N GLU A 58 10.81 0.31 -18.74
CA GLU A 58 10.84 1.78 -18.77
C GLU A 58 12.26 2.33 -18.89
N GLU A 59 13.24 1.73 -18.20
CA GLU A 59 14.64 2.19 -18.24
C GLU A 59 15.24 2.19 -19.66
N VAL A 60 14.71 1.38 -20.57
CA VAL A 60 15.14 1.29 -21.97
C VAL A 60 14.27 2.14 -22.90
N LEU A 61 12.98 2.30 -22.57
CA LEU A 61 11.98 2.93 -23.44
C LEU A 61 11.68 4.39 -23.10
N GLU A 62 12.15 4.91 -21.97
CA GLU A 62 11.91 6.26 -21.44
C GLU A 62 10.41 6.64 -21.33
N LEU A 63 9.53 5.63 -21.29
CA LEU A 63 8.09 5.80 -21.15
C LEU A 63 7.71 5.83 -19.68
N ARG A 64 7.27 6.99 -19.17
CA ARG A 64 6.70 7.12 -17.80
C ARG A 64 5.77 5.94 -17.47
N LYS A 65 6.05 5.19 -16.40
CA LYS A 65 5.27 4.00 -15.96
C LYS A 65 3.75 4.18 -15.96
N SER A 66 3.27 5.40 -15.68
CA SER A 66 1.83 5.71 -15.68
C SER A 66 1.17 5.58 -17.05
N LYS A 67 1.88 5.83 -18.16
CA LYS A 67 1.35 5.76 -19.52
C LYS A 67 0.92 4.34 -19.93
N PRO A 68 1.81 3.32 -19.92
CA PRO A 68 1.42 1.96 -20.30
C PRO A 68 0.35 1.39 -19.36
N MET A 69 0.44 1.66 -18.06
CA MET A 69 -0.55 1.18 -17.09
C MET A 69 -1.95 1.76 -17.32
N MET A 70 -2.05 3.08 -17.56
CA MET A 70 -3.34 3.72 -17.78
C MET A 70 -3.98 3.29 -19.11
N LEU A 71 -3.18 3.11 -20.16
CA LEU A 71 -3.65 2.58 -21.44
C LEU A 71 -4.19 1.15 -21.27
N ALA A 72 -3.45 0.28 -20.58
CA ALA A 72 -3.85 -1.11 -20.35
C ALA A 72 -5.15 -1.20 -19.55
N ALA A 73 -5.28 -0.41 -18.48
CA ALA A 73 -6.50 -0.34 -17.68
C ALA A 73 -7.71 0.09 -18.53
N ALA A 74 -7.55 1.11 -19.38
CA ALA A 74 -8.61 1.56 -20.28
C ALA A 74 -9.01 0.46 -21.29
N LEU A 75 -8.04 -0.23 -21.89
CA LEU A 75 -8.31 -1.32 -22.83
C LEU A 75 -9.04 -2.50 -22.17
N ILE A 76 -8.64 -2.88 -20.96
CA ILE A 76 -9.31 -3.93 -20.17
C ILE A 76 -10.76 -3.54 -19.87
N TRP A 77 -11.00 -2.31 -19.40
CA TRP A 77 -12.35 -1.83 -19.12
C TRP A 77 -13.23 -1.76 -20.37
N VAL A 78 -12.68 -1.34 -21.51
CA VAL A 78 -13.40 -1.36 -22.78
C VAL A 78 -13.76 -2.80 -23.18
N ALA A 79 -12.83 -3.75 -23.07
CA ALA A 79 -13.09 -5.15 -23.40
C ALA A 79 -14.19 -5.76 -22.52
N ILE A 80 -14.19 -5.47 -21.21
CA ILE A 80 -15.24 -5.92 -20.28
C ILE A 80 -16.58 -5.25 -20.59
N ALA A 81 -16.59 -3.93 -20.82
CA ALA A 81 -17.81 -3.17 -21.10
C ALA A 81 -18.52 -3.64 -22.38
N LEU A 82 -17.77 -4.04 -23.41
CA LEU A 82 -18.35 -4.61 -24.63
C LEU A 82 -19.11 -5.91 -24.35
N VAL A 83 -18.51 -6.85 -23.59
CA VAL A 83 -19.17 -8.12 -23.24
C VAL A 83 -20.40 -7.90 -22.37
N TYR A 84 -20.31 -7.01 -21.39
CA TYR A 84 -21.45 -6.69 -20.51
C TYR A 84 -22.58 -5.99 -21.27
N LYS A 85 -22.23 -5.14 -22.26
CA LYS A 85 -23.21 -4.51 -23.15
C LYS A 85 -23.94 -5.54 -24.00
N ASP A 86 -23.21 -6.49 -24.60
CA ASP A 86 -23.80 -7.53 -25.46
C ASP A 86 -24.78 -8.43 -24.70
N GLN A 87 -24.59 -8.58 -23.39
CA GLN A 87 -25.48 -9.35 -22.52
C GLN A 87 -26.58 -8.52 -21.84
N GLY A 88 -26.72 -7.24 -22.21
CA GLY A 88 -27.73 -6.35 -21.64
C GLY A 88 -27.50 -5.93 -20.18
N LEU A 89 -26.30 -6.19 -19.62
CA LEU A 89 -25.92 -5.89 -18.25
C LEU A 89 -25.01 -4.65 -18.15
N SER A 90 -25.19 -3.68 -19.04
CA SER A 90 -24.34 -2.48 -19.11
C SER A 90 -24.31 -1.66 -17.82
N SER A 91 -25.41 -1.63 -17.06
CA SER A 91 -25.51 -0.92 -15.77
C SER A 91 -24.60 -1.50 -14.69
N VAL A 92 -24.34 -2.81 -14.73
CA VAL A 92 -23.45 -3.49 -13.78
C VAL A 92 -22.00 -3.06 -14.02
N ALA A 93 -21.57 -3.06 -15.29
CA ALA A 93 -20.24 -2.60 -15.67
C ALA A 93 -20.03 -1.11 -15.38
N GLU A 94 -21.04 -0.27 -15.63
CA GLU A 94 -20.99 1.16 -15.31
C GLU A 94 -20.86 1.42 -13.80
N THR A 95 -21.63 0.68 -12.99
CA THR A 95 -21.57 0.83 -11.52
C THR A 95 -20.20 0.41 -10.99
N ALA A 96 -19.64 -0.68 -11.51
CA ALA A 96 -18.32 -1.18 -11.12
C ALA A 96 -17.20 -0.18 -11.45
N ILE A 97 -17.13 0.32 -12.70
CA ILE A 97 -16.08 1.29 -13.07
C ILE A 97 -16.23 2.60 -12.30
N ARG A 98 -17.47 3.05 -12.04
CA ARG A 98 -17.72 4.25 -11.25
C ARG A 98 -17.22 4.07 -9.82
N HIS A 99 -17.50 2.94 -9.18
CA HIS A 99 -17.02 2.66 -7.83
C HIS A 99 -15.50 2.67 -7.78
N ASP A 100 -14.84 1.96 -8.69
CA ASP A 100 -13.37 1.91 -8.74
C ASP A 100 -12.77 3.31 -8.97
N VAL A 101 -13.27 4.08 -9.94
CA VAL A 101 -12.77 5.42 -10.23
C VAL A 101 -12.96 6.37 -9.04
N LEU A 102 -14.08 6.25 -8.30
CA LEU A 102 -14.32 7.06 -7.10
C LEU A 102 -13.37 6.67 -5.96
N ASP A 103 -13.20 5.37 -5.69
CA ASP A 103 -12.29 4.87 -4.65
C ASP A 103 -10.83 5.24 -4.94
N TYR A 104 -10.37 5.07 -6.19
CA TYR A 104 -9.06 5.53 -6.62
C TYR A 104 -8.93 7.05 -6.56
N GLY A 105 -10.00 7.78 -6.86
CA GLY A 105 -10.05 9.23 -6.73
C GLY A 105 -9.89 9.71 -5.29
N GLU A 106 -10.55 9.05 -4.34
CA GLU A 106 -10.41 9.32 -2.91
C GLU A 106 -8.98 9.07 -2.44
N LEU A 107 -8.40 7.91 -2.79
CA LEU A 107 -7.01 7.59 -2.48
C LEU A 107 -6.04 8.60 -3.11
N LEU A 108 -6.27 9.00 -4.37
CA LEU A 108 -5.45 10.00 -5.04
C LEU A 108 -5.50 11.35 -4.32
N LEU A 109 -6.70 11.84 -3.99
CA LEU A 109 -6.88 13.09 -3.26
C LEU A 109 -6.22 13.04 -1.89
N PHE A 110 -6.37 11.93 -1.17
CA PHE A 110 -5.68 11.67 0.08
C PHE A 110 -4.16 11.72 -0.07
N LEU A 111 -3.60 11.01 -1.06
CA LEU A 111 -2.17 10.96 -1.31
C LEU A 111 -1.60 12.31 -1.76
N ILE A 112 -2.33 13.09 -2.57
CA ILE A 112 -1.89 14.43 -2.99
C ILE A 112 -1.73 15.35 -1.77
N VAL A 113 -2.70 15.37 -0.86
CA VAL A 113 -2.62 16.17 0.37
C VAL A 113 -1.46 15.70 1.24
N SER A 114 -1.28 14.39 1.39
CA SER A 114 -0.16 13.81 2.14
C SER A 114 1.20 14.19 1.54
N ILE A 115 1.38 14.07 0.22
CA ILE A 115 2.63 14.45 -0.46
C ILE A 115 2.88 15.95 -0.34
N ALA A 116 1.84 16.79 -0.46
CA ALA A 116 1.97 18.23 -0.27
C ALA A 116 2.43 18.59 1.15
N TYR A 117 1.90 17.90 2.16
CA TYR A 117 2.34 18.09 3.55
C TYR A 117 3.81 17.71 3.74
N ILE A 118 4.26 16.58 3.19
CA ILE A 118 5.67 16.16 3.23
C ILE A 118 6.58 17.19 2.54
N ASN A 119 6.20 17.63 1.34
CA ASN A 119 6.96 18.65 0.61
C ASN A 119 7.04 19.97 1.40
N ALA A 120 5.97 20.37 2.09
CA ALA A 120 5.97 21.56 2.94
C ALA A 120 6.87 21.42 4.17
N MET A 121 6.97 20.22 4.77
CA MET A 121 7.91 19.94 5.86
C MET A 121 9.37 20.00 5.37
N GLU A 122 9.62 19.48 4.17
CA GLU A 122 10.93 19.53 3.52
C GLU A 122 11.34 20.97 3.22
N GLU A 123 10.46 21.79 2.64
CA GLU A 123 10.72 23.21 2.36
C GLU A 123 11.00 24.01 3.64
N ARG A 124 10.31 23.69 4.74
CA ARG A 124 10.56 24.27 6.08
C ARG A 124 11.80 23.72 6.77
N ARG A 125 12.54 22.81 6.13
CA ARG A 125 13.78 22.21 6.65
C ARG A 125 13.59 21.52 8.00
N VAL A 126 12.42 20.93 8.23
CA VAL A 126 12.10 20.20 9.47
C VAL A 126 13.10 19.07 9.69
N PHE A 127 13.48 18.38 8.62
CA PHE A 127 14.42 17.27 8.69
C PHE A 127 15.88 17.69 8.88
N ASP A 128 16.30 18.84 8.35
CA ASP A 128 17.62 19.41 8.65
C ASP A 128 17.72 19.78 10.13
N SER A 129 16.62 20.32 10.68
CA SER A 129 16.52 20.67 12.09
C SER A 129 16.53 19.40 12.97
N LEU A 130 15.86 18.33 12.55
CA LEU A 130 15.93 17.02 13.19
C LEU A 130 17.37 16.46 13.20
N ARG A 131 18.08 16.57 12.07
CA ARG A 131 19.50 16.19 11.97
C ARG A 131 20.36 16.98 12.95
N ALA A 132 20.24 18.31 12.94
CA ALA A 132 21.02 19.17 13.81
C ALA A 132 20.73 18.88 15.29
N TRP A 133 19.47 18.64 15.64
CA TRP A 133 19.06 18.25 16.98
C TRP A 133 19.71 16.93 17.40
N LEU A 134 19.67 15.88 16.56
CA LEU A 134 20.28 14.58 16.88
C LEU A 134 21.81 14.66 17.07
N VAL A 135 22.50 15.46 16.24
CA VAL A 135 23.95 15.69 16.38
C VAL A 135 24.26 16.37 17.72
N ASN A 136 23.43 17.34 18.13
CA ASN A 136 23.66 18.14 19.33
C ASN A 136 23.31 17.41 20.65
N GLN A 137 22.63 16.25 20.58
CA GLN A 137 22.25 15.50 21.79
C GLN A 137 23.40 14.72 22.45
N GLY A 138 24.57 14.61 21.82
CA GLY A 138 25.73 13.92 22.40
C GLY A 138 25.50 12.42 22.67
N LEU A 139 24.57 11.80 21.93
CA LEU A 139 24.18 10.40 22.11
C LEU A 139 25.31 9.45 21.70
N ASN A 140 25.41 8.32 22.41
CA ASN A 140 26.30 7.24 22.01
C ASN A 140 25.71 6.45 20.81
N TYR A 141 26.54 5.76 20.03
CA TYR A 141 26.10 5.06 18.81
C TYR A 141 24.94 4.07 19.05
N ARG A 142 24.92 3.36 20.18
CA ARG A 142 23.81 2.46 20.52
C ARG A 142 22.49 3.20 20.72
N GLN A 143 22.53 4.37 21.36
CA GLN A 143 21.33 5.20 21.56
C GLN A 143 20.87 5.78 20.22
N LEU A 144 21.82 6.23 19.40
CA LEU A 144 21.52 6.79 18.08
C LEU A 144 20.85 5.76 17.16
N PHE A 145 21.30 4.50 17.21
CA PHE A 145 20.68 3.39 16.47
C PHE A 145 19.19 3.24 16.81
N TRP A 146 18.84 3.21 18.10
CA TRP A 146 17.44 3.07 18.52
C TRP A 146 16.62 4.31 18.23
N VAL A 147 17.16 5.49 18.50
CA VAL A 147 16.46 6.76 18.25
C VAL A 147 16.16 6.95 16.77
N THR A 148 17.12 6.68 15.88
CA THR A 148 16.92 6.81 14.43
C THR A 148 15.92 5.79 13.88
N GLY A 149 15.90 4.55 14.41
CA GLY A 149 14.89 3.55 14.05
C GLY A 149 13.48 3.95 14.51
N ILE A 150 13.33 4.39 15.76
CA ILE A 150 12.04 4.85 16.31
C ILE A 150 11.54 6.07 15.54
N LEU A 151 12.42 7.03 15.26
CA LEU A 151 12.07 8.19 14.44
C LEU A 151 11.64 7.78 13.04
N ALA A 152 12.35 6.86 12.38
CA ALA A 152 11.96 6.35 11.07
C ALA A 152 10.55 5.73 11.11
N PHE A 153 10.24 4.91 12.11
CA PHE A 153 8.91 4.32 12.28
C PHE A 153 7.80 5.37 12.38
N PHE A 154 7.98 6.39 13.23
CA PHE A 154 6.96 7.43 13.37
C PHE A 154 6.87 8.35 12.14
N ILE A 155 8.00 8.70 11.52
CA ILE A 155 8.01 9.56 10.33
C ILE A 155 7.36 8.84 9.14
N SER A 156 7.54 7.53 9.01
CA SER A 156 6.93 6.72 7.94
C SER A 156 5.41 6.62 8.04
N SER A 157 4.82 6.80 9.22
CA SER A 157 3.35 6.83 9.36
C SER A 157 2.69 8.01 8.64
N VAL A 158 3.45 9.09 8.41
CA VAL A 158 2.97 10.32 7.75
C VAL A 158 3.61 10.51 6.37
N SER A 159 4.81 9.97 6.17
CA SER A 159 5.59 10.06 4.93
C SER A 159 5.49 8.79 4.10
N ASN A 160 6.06 8.78 2.88
CA ASN A 160 6.28 7.52 2.16
C ASN A 160 7.59 6.85 2.61
N ASN A 161 7.64 5.53 2.53
CA ASN A 161 8.77 4.71 2.99
C ASN A 161 10.12 5.07 2.33
N MET A 162 10.13 5.36 1.01
CA MET A 162 11.35 5.77 0.30
C MET A 162 11.87 7.12 0.82
N THR A 163 10.98 8.10 1.02
CA THR A 163 11.35 9.42 1.55
C THR A 163 11.90 9.31 2.96
N THR A 164 11.21 8.59 3.87
CA THR A 164 11.67 8.37 5.25
C THR A 164 13.03 7.68 5.28
N ALA A 165 13.20 6.62 4.49
CA ALA A 165 14.44 5.86 4.45
C ALA A 165 15.62 6.70 3.96
N MET A 166 15.47 7.40 2.82
CA MET A 166 16.53 8.26 2.27
C MET A 166 16.93 9.36 3.24
N LEU A 167 15.94 10.01 3.85
CA LEU A 167 16.15 11.08 4.80
C LEU A 167 16.92 10.62 6.04
N MET A 168 16.42 9.56 6.69
CA MET A 168 17.00 9.06 7.93
C MET A 168 18.37 8.41 7.67
N CYS A 169 18.60 7.81 6.49
CA CYS A 169 19.94 7.39 6.08
C CYS A 169 20.89 8.57 5.95
N ALA A 170 20.46 9.72 5.39
CA ALA A 170 21.28 10.92 5.33
C ALA A 170 21.65 11.45 6.73
N VAL A 171 20.73 11.38 7.68
CA VAL A 171 20.99 11.73 9.10
C VAL A 171 21.98 10.75 9.74
N VAL A 172 21.77 9.45 9.57
CA VAL A 172 22.68 8.40 10.09
C VAL A 172 24.09 8.56 9.53
N MET A 173 24.23 8.81 8.22
CA MET A 173 25.52 9.04 7.57
C MET A 173 26.22 10.29 8.11
N ALA A 174 25.47 11.34 8.44
CA ALA A 174 26.01 12.56 9.00
C ALA A 174 26.57 12.39 10.41
N VAL A 175 25.88 11.63 11.27
CA VAL A 175 26.27 11.43 12.68
C VAL A 175 27.31 10.30 12.80
N GLY A 176 27.26 9.32 11.91
CA GLY A 176 28.12 8.13 11.92
C GLY A 176 29.38 8.22 11.07
N LYS A 177 29.82 9.41 10.65
CA LYS A 177 30.87 9.62 9.63
C LYS A 177 32.16 8.80 9.88
N ASP A 178 32.56 8.64 11.14
CA ASP A 178 33.80 7.97 11.51
C ASP A 178 33.63 6.45 11.76
N ASN A 179 32.41 5.91 11.64
CA ASN A 179 32.12 4.50 11.91
C ASN A 179 31.22 3.87 10.82
N PRO A 180 31.80 3.36 9.72
CA PRO A 180 31.03 2.79 8.61
C PRO A 180 30.23 1.54 9.01
N LYS A 181 30.68 0.77 10.01
CA LYS A 181 29.93 -0.38 10.53
C LYS A 181 28.63 0.06 11.20
N PHE A 182 28.69 1.12 12.00
CA PHE A 182 27.51 1.72 12.62
C PHE A 182 26.53 2.26 11.56
N VAL A 183 27.04 2.97 10.55
CA VAL A 183 26.21 3.52 9.46
C VAL A 183 25.48 2.41 8.72
N GLY A 184 26.17 1.35 8.29
CA GLY A 184 25.55 0.25 7.56
C GLY A 184 24.42 -0.43 8.33
N VAL A 185 24.67 -0.78 9.59
CA VAL A 185 23.67 -1.44 10.45
C VAL A 185 22.49 -0.51 10.74
N SER A 186 22.74 0.79 10.94
CA SER A 186 21.69 1.77 11.20
C SER A 186 20.84 2.05 9.97
N CYS A 187 21.43 2.13 8.77
CA CYS A 187 20.66 2.28 7.52
C CYS A 187 19.74 1.08 7.28
N VAL A 188 20.21 -0.16 7.53
CA VAL A 188 19.35 -1.35 7.46
C VAL A 188 18.20 -1.26 8.45
N ASN A 189 18.47 -0.88 9.70
CA ASN A 189 17.43 -0.66 10.71
C ASN A 189 16.42 0.41 10.29
N THR A 190 16.89 1.52 9.73
CA THR A 190 16.04 2.59 9.20
C THR A 190 15.13 2.10 8.09
N VAL A 191 15.63 1.31 7.14
CA VAL A 191 14.82 0.76 6.04
C VAL A 191 13.79 -0.25 6.55
N VAL A 192 14.15 -1.06 7.55
CA VAL A 192 13.22 -2.03 8.16
C VAL A 192 12.15 -1.32 9.01
N ALA A 193 12.50 -0.22 9.65
CA ALA A 193 11.59 0.54 10.51
C ALA A 193 10.63 1.45 9.72
N ALA A 194 10.99 1.85 8.49
CA ALA A 194 10.20 2.74 7.63
C ALA A 194 9.14 1.97 6.82
#